data_AF-A0A2N2SQT6-F1
#
_entry.id   AF-A0A2N2SQT6-F1
#
_cell.length_a   1.000
_cell.length_b   1.000
_cell.length_c   1.000
_cell.angle_alpha   90.00
_cell.angle_beta   90.00
_cell.angle_gamma   90.00
#
_symmetry.space_group_name_H-M   'P 1'
#
loop_
_entity.id
_entity.type
_entity.pdbx_description
1 polymer ?
#
loop_
_entity_poly.entity_id
_entity_poly.type
_entity_poly.pdbx_seq_one_letter_code
_entity_poly.pdbx_strand_id
1 'polypeptide(L)'
;MVLGEAVAGVLLTAAAGPGWHIAACRLGIDGHSPTGPAPDGSVIATVIRSALADAGLHAADIGLLKPHAGGLDATAAAEAHALTAVFGSTQPRQLDFKAALGHTLGASGLAELGLLLATLDHPPSTARHALFNLIGFGGSIAALVLSRDRSHPTTAPGDEGTATETARITLELDSAELTHRARTALGAPVRRAGTLAELCLAGVDACLDATATEQGLARSTAVLFASRSGPRAAFHRVLEDLCLRNEDPMPFDFLATQAMLAALPLKHCLPELEAACYLPLTGDTELQWLRMTTLARAWLASGRHDRVLLGMVEPGQDKHHCEWRSLSAAAPSERPPSESRSQPRPWRR
;
A
#
# COMPACT_ATOMS: atom_id res chain seq x y z
N MET A 1 -0.39 1.57 25.33
CA MET A 1 0.75 1.39 24.40
C MET A 1 2.07 1.61 25.11
N VAL A 2 3.06 0.72 24.92
CA VAL A 2 4.45 0.88 25.37
C VAL A 2 5.33 0.93 24.13
N LEU A 3 6.30 1.85 24.05
CA LEU A 3 7.21 1.95 22.90
C LEU A 3 8.35 0.94 23.02
N GLY A 4 8.83 0.46 21.88
CA GLY A 4 9.99 -0.43 21.78
C GLY A 4 10.96 0.04 20.70
N GLU A 5 12.14 -0.56 20.68
CA GLU A 5 13.17 -0.30 19.67
C GLU A 5 13.52 -1.61 18.95
N ALA A 6 13.68 -1.56 17.63
CA ALA A 6 14.13 -2.69 16.84
C ALA A 6 14.77 -2.24 15.52
N VAL A 7 15.68 -3.08 15.03
CA VAL A 7 16.14 -3.06 13.64
C VAL A 7 15.93 -4.46 13.08
N ALA A 8 15.21 -4.56 11.97
CA ALA A 8 14.88 -5.83 11.36
C ALA A 8 14.96 -5.72 9.83
N GLY A 9 15.33 -6.83 9.19
CA GLY A 9 15.39 -6.98 7.75
C GLY A 9 15.01 -8.39 7.35
N VAL A 10 14.43 -8.53 6.16
CA VAL A 10 14.12 -9.83 5.55
C VAL A 10 14.66 -9.86 4.13
N LEU A 11 15.16 -11.02 3.71
CA LEU A 11 15.58 -11.26 2.33
C LEU A 11 14.43 -11.93 1.58
N LEU A 12 13.96 -11.31 0.50
CA LEU A 12 13.00 -11.91 -0.41
C LEU A 12 13.72 -12.47 -1.63
N THR A 13 13.31 -13.66 -2.06
CA THR A 13 13.81 -14.30 -3.29
C THR A 13 12.63 -14.75 -4.15
N ALA A 14 12.76 -14.57 -5.46
CA ALA A 14 11.85 -15.18 -6.43
C ALA A 14 12.16 -16.68 -6.63
N ALA A 15 13.33 -17.14 -6.17
CA ALA A 15 13.71 -18.53 -6.28
C ALA A 15 12.82 -19.41 -5.40
N ALA A 16 12.36 -20.51 -5.99
CA ALA A 16 11.76 -21.61 -5.26
C ALA A 16 12.68 -22.09 -4.12
N GLY A 17 12.18 -22.08 -2.89
CA GLY A 17 12.89 -22.62 -1.72
C GLY A 17 11.98 -23.50 -0.86
N PRO A 18 12.57 -24.34 0.02
CA PRO A 18 11.82 -24.96 1.11
C PRO A 18 11.46 -23.87 2.15
N GLY A 19 10.22 -23.87 2.64
CA GLY A 19 9.78 -22.96 3.71
C GLY A 19 8.53 -22.15 3.38
N TRP A 20 8.37 -21.04 4.09
CA TRP A 20 7.26 -20.11 3.90
C TRP A 20 7.46 -19.22 2.68
N HIS A 21 6.38 -18.95 1.95
CA HIS A 21 6.35 -17.98 0.87
C HIS A 21 5.20 -16.99 1.08
N ILE A 22 5.32 -15.83 0.43
CA ILE A 22 4.25 -14.83 0.39
C ILE A 22 3.22 -15.31 -0.64
N ALA A 23 2.07 -15.76 -0.18
CA ALA A 23 0.95 -16.17 -1.04
C ALA A 23 0.18 -14.95 -1.55
N ALA A 24 0.04 -13.90 -0.73
CA ALA A 24 -0.56 -12.64 -1.13
C ALA A 24 -0.10 -11.49 -0.24
N CYS A 25 -0.12 -10.27 -0.80
CA CYS A 25 0.06 -9.02 -0.08
C CYS A 25 -0.92 -7.98 -0.61
N ARG A 26 -1.80 -7.48 0.27
CA ARG A 26 -2.73 -6.38 -0.02
C ARG A 26 -2.44 -5.16 0.84
N LEU A 27 -2.59 -3.99 0.22
CA LEU A 27 -2.51 -2.69 0.84
C LEU A 27 -3.90 -2.05 0.77
N GLY A 28 -4.21 -1.17 1.71
CA GLY A 28 -5.42 -0.37 1.73
C GLY A 28 -5.18 1.01 2.33
N ILE A 29 -6.05 1.94 1.98
CA ILE A 29 -6.06 3.29 2.55
C ILE A 29 -7.39 3.53 3.25
N ASP A 30 -7.31 3.75 4.55
CA ASP A 30 -8.40 4.18 5.40
C ASP A 30 -8.38 5.71 5.53
N GLY A 31 -9.35 6.37 4.89
CA GLY A 31 -9.49 7.83 4.90
C GLY A 31 -10.06 8.41 6.20
N HIS A 32 -10.35 7.60 7.23
CA HIS A 32 -11.04 8.05 8.43
C HIS A 32 -10.24 9.07 9.28
N SER A 33 -8.99 8.75 9.59
CA SER A 33 -8.14 9.58 10.44
C SER A 33 -6.65 9.28 10.21
N PRO A 34 -5.76 10.27 10.38
CA PRO A 34 -4.32 10.03 10.27
C PRO A 34 -3.73 9.17 11.39
N THR A 35 -4.42 9.06 12.52
CA THR A 35 -3.91 8.39 13.73
C THR A 35 -4.67 7.12 14.09
N GLY A 36 -5.71 6.76 13.34
CA GLY A 36 -6.48 5.56 13.62
C GLY A 36 -7.41 5.16 12.48
N PRO A 37 -7.77 3.87 12.41
CA PRO A 37 -8.70 3.36 11.41
C PRO A 37 -10.14 3.79 11.71
N ALA A 38 -11.02 3.59 10.73
CA ALA A 38 -12.47 3.68 10.90
C ALA A 38 -12.93 2.75 12.04
N PRO A 39 -13.80 3.23 12.97
CA PRO A 39 -14.25 2.43 14.11
C PRO A 39 -14.96 1.12 13.74
N ASP A 40 -15.52 1.03 12.53
CA ASP A 40 -16.19 -0.17 12.04
C ASP A 40 -15.23 -1.25 11.51
N GLY A 41 -13.94 -0.93 11.33
CA GLY A 41 -12.94 -1.85 10.80
C GLY A 41 -13.15 -2.26 9.34
N SER A 42 -14.01 -1.56 8.60
CA SER A 42 -14.45 -1.96 7.25
C SER A 42 -13.29 -2.06 6.25
N VAL A 43 -12.37 -1.10 6.26
CA VAL A 43 -11.18 -1.12 5.39
C VAL A 43 -10.23 -2.25 5.76
N ILE A 44 -10.00 -2.49 7.06
CA ILE A 44 -9.19 -3.62 7.55
C ILE A 44 -9.77 -4.95 7.06
N ALA A 45 -11.09 -5.13 7.20
CA ALA A 45 -11.76 -6.34 6.75
C ALA A 45 -11.66 -6.53 5.22
N THR A 46 -11.83 -5.45 4.45
CA THR A 46 -11.71 -5.46 2.98
C THR A 46 -10.30 -5.84 2.55
N VAL A 47 -9.26 -5.29 3.17
CA VAL A 47 -7.86 -5.60 2.86
C VAL A 47 -7.54 -7.06 3.19
N ILE A 48 -8.00 -7.56 4.34
CA ILE A 48 -7.83 -8.98 4.71
C ILE A 48 -8.54 -9.90 3.72
N ARG A 49 -9.82 -9.67 3.41
CA ARG A 49 -10.56 -10.48 2.43
C ARG A 49 -9.89 -10.47 1.06
N SER A 50 -9.38 -9.32 0.64
CA SER A 50 -8.69 -9.21 -0.63
C SER A 50 -7.38 -10.01 -0.64
N ALA A 51 -6.64 -10.03 0.48
CA ALA A 51 -5.42 -10.82 0.60
C ALA A 51 -5.73 -12.33 0.60
N LEU A 52 -6.81 -12.74 1.25
CA LEU A 52 -7.30 -14.12 1.22
C LEU A 52 -7.74 -14.53 -0.20
N ALA A 53 -8.46 -13.65 -0.90
CA ALA A 53 -8.90 -13.90 -2.27
C ALA A 53 -7.71 -13.99 -3.25
N ASP A 54 -6.73 -13.09 -3.16
CA ASP A 54 -5.47 -13.16 -3.92
C ASP A 54 -4.72 -14.47 -3.65
N ALA A 55 -4.70 -14.87 -2.37
CA ALA A 55 -4.11 -16.13 -1.95
C ALA A 55 -5.01 -17.32 -2.26
N GLY A 56 -6.21 -17.17 -2.85
CA GLY A 56 -7.17 -18.25 -3.10
C GLY A 56 -7.54 -19.08 -1.86
N LEU A 57 -7.57 -18.46 -0.68
CA LEU A 57 -7.89 -19.10 0.60
C LEU A 57 -9.22 -18.58 1.16
N HIS A 58 -9.88 -19.41 1.96
CA HIS A 58 -11.00 -19.01 2.81
C HIS A 58 -10.48 -18.59 4.20
N ALA A 59 -11.30 -17.84 4.93
CA ALA A 59 -10.98 -17.45 6.31
C ALA A 59 -10.66 -18.67 7.21
N ALA A 60 -11.34 -19.80 7.00
CA ALA A 60 -11.14 -21.04 7.75
C ALA A 60 -9.78 -21.72 7.49
N ASP A 61 -9.09 -21.38 6.39
CA ASP A 61 -7.79 -21.97 6.05
C ASP A 61 -6.64 -21.34 6.84
N ILE A 62 -6.88 -20.17 7.46
CA ILE A 62 -5.89 -19.48 8.29
C ILE A 62 -5.79 -20.17 9.64
N GLY A 63 -4.64 -20.81 9.91
CA GLY A 63 -4.37 -21.46 11.18
C GLY A 63 -3.77 -20.52 12.24
N LEU A 64 -3.17 -19.41 11.80
CA LEU A 64 -2.48 -18.47 12.67
C LEU A 64 -2.68 -17.03 12.18
N LEU A 65 -2.98 -16.13 13.09
CA LEU A 65 -3.11 -14.70 12.83
C LEU A 65 -2.14 -13.95 13.73
N LYS A 66 -1.38 -13.04 13.14
CA LYS A 66 -0.67 -11.99 13.86
C LYS A 66 -1.49 -10.69 13.62
N PRO A 67 -2.24 -10.20 14.63
CA PRO A 67 -2.96 -8.91 14.55
C PRO A 67 -2.00 -7.71 14.67
N HIS A 68 -2.47 -6.50 14.39
CA HIS A 68 -1.71 -5.29 14.66
C HIS A 68 -1.47 -5.09 16.16
N ALA A 69 -2.52 -5.21 16.99
CA ALA A 69 -2.45 -5.14 18.47
C ALA A 69 -1.63 -3.94 19.00
N GLY A 70 -1.90 -2.74 18.46
CA GLY A 70 -1.11 -1.53 18.72
C GLY A 70 -1.18 -0.97 20.15
N GLY A 71 -2.07 -1.51 20.99
CA GLY A 71 -2.23 -1.08 22.39
C GLY A 71 -2.97 0.26 22.58
N LEU A 72 -3.77 0.66 21.59
CA LEU A 72 -4.74 1.76 21.63
C LEU A 72 -6.15 1.20 21.50
N ASP A 73 -7.06 1.59 22.39
CA ASP A 73 -8.41 1.01 22.47
C ASP A 73 -9.21 1.18 21.17
N ALA A 74 -9.16 2.37 20.57
CA ALA A 74 -9.87 2.65 19.32
C ALA A 74 -9.39 1.75 18.16
N THR A 75 -8.07 1.54 18.05
CA THR A 75 -7.48 0.66 17.04
C THR A 75 -7.80 -0.80 17.31
N ALA A 76 -7.76 -1.22 18.58
CA ALA A 76 -8.11 -2.58 18.99
C ALA A 76 -9.59 -2.90 18.70
N ALA A 77 -10.50 -1.96 18.94
CA ALA A 77 -11.92 -2.12 18.65
C ALA A 77 -12.18 -2.26 17.14
N ALA A 78 -11.59 -1.38 16.31
CA ALA A 78 -11.71 -1.46 14.86
C ALA A 78 -11.13 -2.78 14.30
N GLU A 79 -9.95 -3.19 14.80
CA GLU A 79 -9.35 -4.48 14.43
C GLU A 79 -10.24 -5.66 14.84
N ALA A 80 -10.81 -5.65 16.04
CA ALA A 80 -11.72 -6.70 16.50
C ALA A 80 -13.00 -6.79 15.65
N HIS A 81 -13.59 -5.65 15.26
CA HIS A 81 -14.73 -5.61 14.35
C HIS A 81 -14.36 -6.20 12.98
N ALA A 82 -13.21 -5.82 12.43
CA ALA A 82 -12.72 -6.34 11.17
C ALA A 82 -12.52 -7.86 11.21
N LEU A 83 -11.84 -8.36 12.25
CA LEU A 83 -11.59 -9.78 12.44
C LEU A 83 -12.90 -10.56 12.64
N THR A 84 -13.86 -10.01 13.35
CA THR A 84 -15.20 -10.62 13.50
C THR A 84 -15.92 -10.67 12.16
N ALA A 85 -15.84 -9.60 11.37
CA ALA A 85 -16.47 -9.54 10.05
C ALA A 85 -15.83 -10.51 9.04
N VAL A 86 -14.56 -10.90 9.21
CA VAL A 86 -13.85 -11.84 8.32
C VAL A 86 -14.00 -13.29 8.78
N PHE A 87 -13.72 -13.56 10.06
CA PHE A 87 -13.61 -14.92 10.60
C PHE A 87 -14.86 -15.40 11.36
N GLY A 88 -15.81 -14.50 11.64
CA GLY A 88 -16.99 -14.81 12.44
C GLY A 88 -16.62 -15.33 13.82
N SER A 89 -17.34 -16.37 14.28
CA SER A 89 -17.12 -17.02 15.57
C SER A 89 -15.86 -17.89 15.64
N THR A 90 -15.30 -18.28 14.50
CA THR A 90 -14.16 -19.22 14.43
C THR A 90 -12.90 -18.43 14.12
N GLN A 91 -12.42 -17.71 15.13
CA GLN A 91 -11.19 -16.93 15.04
C GLN A 91 -9.96 -17.86 14.98
N PRO A 92 -8.97 -17.56 14.12
CA PRO A 92 -7.68 -18.27 14.15
C PRO A 92 -6.94 -17.97 15.46
N ARG A 93 -5.97 -18.83 15.80
CA ARG A 93 -5.07 -18.56 16.93
C ARG A 93 -4.31 -17.25 16.69
N GLN A 94 -4.31 -16.36 17.68
CA GLN A 94 -3.63 -15.07 17.57
C GLN A 94 -2.25 -15.06 18.25
N LEU A 95 -1.30 -14.32 17.69
CA LEU A 95 0.01 -14.04 18.28
C LEU A 95 0.28 -12.54 18.34
N ASP A 96 0.32 -12.01 19.57
CA ASP A 96 0.71 -10.62 19.83
C ASP A 96 2.17 -10.56 20.32
N PHE A 97 3.03 -9.89 19.56
CA PHE A 97 4.43 -9.68 19.91
C PHE A 97 4.68 -8.33 20.59
N LYS A 98 3.77 -7.35 20.47
CA LYS A 98 3.95 -6.01 21.07
C LYS A 98 3.80 -6.04 22.58
N ALA A 99 3.08 -7.03 23.13
CA ALA A 99 3.05 -7.29 24.56
C ALA A 99 4.44 -7.56 25.15
N ALA A 100 5.38 -8.12 24.35
CA ALA A 100 6.73 -8.45 24.81
C ALA A 100 7.80 -7.41 24.41
N LEU A 101 7.67 -6.81 23.21
CA LEU A 101 8.72 -5.96 22.63
C LEU A 101 8.36 -4.47 22.60
N GLY A 102 7.13 -4.12 22.95
CA GLY A 102 6.59 -2.79 22.72
C GLY A 102 6.28 -2.52 21.24
N HIS A 103 5.73 -1.34 20.98
CA HIS A 103 5.42 -0.85 19.65
C HIS A 103 6.67 -0.20 19.03
N THR A 104 7.35 -0.93 18.15
CA THR A 104 8.62 -0.50 17.51
C THR A 104 8.44 0.44 16.31
N LEU A 105 7.27 1.07 16.21
CA LEU A 105 6.87 2.00 15.15
C LEU A 105 7.17 1.42 13.76
N GLY A 106 7.95 2.12 12.92
CA GLY A 106 8.28 1.71 11.57
C GLY A 106 8.99 0.35 11.46
N ALA A 107 9.65 -0.13 12.52
CA ALA A 107 10.28 -1.45 12.53
C ALA A 107 9.29 -2.60 12.81
N SER A 108 8.07 -2.32 13.28
CA SER A 108 7.14 -3.34 13.78
C SER A 108 6.79 -4.38 12.72
N GLY A 109 6.55 -3.95 11.47
CA GLY A 109 6.24 -4.87 10.38
C GLY A 109 7.30 -5.95 10.18
N LEU A 110 8.58 -5.57 10.09
CA LEU A 110 9.65 -6.54 9.84
C LEU A 110 10.08 -7.30 11.10
N ALA A 111 10.12 -6.63 12.26
CA ALA A 111 10.49 -7.29 13.52
C ALA A 111 9.49 -8.38 13.88
N GLU A 112 8.18 -8.08 13.79
CA GLU A 112 7.14 -9.05 14.09
C GLU A 112 7.02 -10.14 13.02
N LEU A 113 7.32 -9.83 11.75
CA LEU A 113 7.41 -10.84 10.69
C LEU A 113 8.53 -11.86 10.97
N GLY A 114 9.72 -11.38 11.39
CA GLY A 114 10.83 -12.26 11.76
C GLY A 114 10.47 -13.20 12.92
N LEU A 115 9.80 -12.67 13.95
CA LEU A 115 9.33 -13.46 15.10
C LEU A 115 8.22 -14.43 14.73
N LEU A 116 7.31 -14.02 13.84
CA LEU A 116 6.27 -14.89 13.31
C LEU A 116 6.88 -16.08 12.57
N LEU A 117 7.83 -15.83 11.66
CA LEU A 117 8.53 -16.87 10.91
C LEU A 117 9.30 -17.81 11.86
N ALA A 118 10.03 -17.26 12.83
CA ALA A 118 10.71 -18.05 13.85
C ALA A 118 9.73 -18.94 14.64
N THR A 119 8.56 -18.40 15.02
CA THR A 119 7.51 -19.16 15.72
C THR A 119 6.92 -20.26 14.84
N LEU A 120 6.72 -19.99 13.56
CA LEU A 120 6.18 -20.95 12.61
C LEU A 120 7.13 -22.11 12.33
N ASP A 121 8.45 -21.87 12.43
CA ASP A 121 9.48 -22.89 12.21
C ASP A 121 9.79 -23.73 13.46
N HIS A 122 9.32 -23.31 14.65
CA HIS A 122 9.47 -24.09 15.88
C HIS A 122 8.22 -24.97 16.16
N PRO A 123 8.41 -26.24 16.59
CA PRO A 123 7.32 -27.05 17.12
C PRO A 123 6.68 -26.38 18.34
N PRO A 124 5.36 -26.53 18.58
CA PRO A 124 4.43 -27.41 17.88
C PRO A 124 3.60 -26.70 16.79
N SER A 125 4.12 -25.68 16.11
CA SER A 125 3.35 -24.97 15.08
C SER A 125 2.88 -25.92 13.97
N THR A 126 1.56 -26.08 13.83
CA THR A 126 0.90 -26.89 12.78
C THR A 126 0.25 -26.02 11.70
N ALA A 127 0.40 -24.69 11.76
CA ALA A 127 -0.23 -23.79 10.81
C ALA A 127 0.35 -23.98 9.41
N ARG A 128 -0.53 -24.12 8.41
CA ARG A 128 -0.15 -24.17 6.98
C ARG A 128 -0.21 -22.79 6.31
N HIS A 129 -1.10 -21.94 6.81
CA HIS A 129 -1.29 -20.57 6.37
C HIS A 129 -1.33 -19.64 7.57
N ALA A 130 -0.66 -18.49 7.45
CA ALA A 130 -0.65 -17.45 8.46
C ALA A 130 -1.05 -16.11 7.84
N LEU A 131 -1.87 -15.35 8.56
CA LEU A 131 -2.24 -13.97 8.21
C LEU A 131 -1.48 -13.00 9.10
N PHE A 132 -0.89 -11.98 8.50
CA PHE A 132 -0.19 -10.91 9.18
C PHE A 132 -0.86 -9.57 8.86
N ASN A 133 -1.54 -9.00 9.86
CA ASN A 133 -2.26 -7.74 9.74
C ASN A 133 -1.44 -6.57 10.29
N LEU A 134 -1.44 -5.46 9.56
CA LEU A 134 -0.71 -4.24 9.89
C LEU A 134 -1.60 -3.02 9.71
N ILE A 135 -1.57 -2.14 10.71
CA ILE A 135 -2.25 -0.84 10.72
C ILE A 135 -1.16 0.20 11.00
N GLY A 136 -1.09 1.23 10.18
CA GLY A 136 -0.09 2.30 10.26
C GLY A 136 -0.73 3.68 10.26
N PHE A 137 0.07 4.68 10.61
CA PHE A 137 -0.32 6.08 10.48
C PHE A 137 -0.55 6.46 9.00
N GLY A 138 -1.31 7.53 8.79
CA GLY A 138 -1.64 7.98 7.44
C GLY A 138 -2.67 7.09 6.75
N GLY A 139 -3.50 6.36 7.51
CA GLY A 139 -4.53 5.48 6.98
C GLY A 139 -4.01 4.19 6.34
N SER A 140 -2.74 3.84 6.54
CA SER A 140 -2.13 2.69 5.86
C SER A 140 -2.56 1.37 6.50
N ILE A 141 -3.16 0.49 5.72
CA ILE A 141 -3.51 -0.88 6.13
C ILE A 141 -2.77 -1.87 5.23
N ALA A 142 -2.26 -2.96 5.80
CA ALA A 142 -1.69 -4.05 5.00
C ALA A 142 -2.07 -5.43 5.58
N ALA A 143 -2.31 -6.37 4.69
CA ALA A 143 -2.51 -7.79 5.01
C ALA A 143 -1.57 -8.64 4.16
N LEU A 144 -0.78 -9.47 4.82
CA LEU A 144 0.16 -10.40 4.21
C LEU A 144 -0.25 -11.83 4.55
N VAL A 145 -0.42 -12.67 3.54
CA VAL A 145 -0.67 -14.11 3.71
C VAL A 145 0.61 -14.87 3.43
N LEU A 146 1.05 -15.64 4.41
CA LEU A 146 2.17 -16.57 4.32
C LEU A 146 1.64 -17.98 4.19
N SER A 147 2.25 -18.80 3.33
CA SER A 147 1.88 -20.20 3.19
C SER A 147 3.10 -21.13 3.11
N ARG A 148 2.92 -22.38 3.56
CA ARG A 148 3.82 -23.51 3.27
C ARG A 148 3.39 -24.33 2.05
N ASP A 149 2.17 -24.14 1.57
CA ASP A 149 1.56 -24.94 0.52
C ASP A 149 1.86 -24.33 -0.85
N ARG A 150 2.64 -25.03 -1.67
CA ARG A 150 3.07 -24.56 -3.00
C ARG A 150 2.04 -24.84 -4.10
N SER A 151 0.86 -25.34 -3.75
CA SER A 151 -0.21 -25.64 -4.70
C SER A 151 -0.91 -24.40 -5.23
N HIS A 152 -0.58 -23.20 -4.73
CA HIS A 152 -1.09 -21.99 -5.33
C HIS A 152 -0.52 -21.82 -6.73
N PRO A 153 -1.36 -21.56 -7.74
CA PRO A 153 -0.86 -21.06 -8.99
C PRO A 153 -0.16 -19.75 -8.67
N THR A 154 1.18 -19.73 -8.71
CA THR A 154 1.86 -18.54 -9.17
C THR A 154 1.23 -18.30 -10.52
N THR A 155 0.39 -17.27 -10.63
CA THR A 155 0.15 -16.65 -11.91
C THR A 155 1.56 -16.31 -12.40
N ALA A 156 2.11 -17.17 -13.27
CA ALA A 156 3.25 -16.81 -14.07
C ALA A 156 2.95 -15.41 -14.59
N PRO A 157 3.91 -14.47 -14.62
CA PRO A 157 3.67 -13.14 -15.15
C PRO A 157 2.94 -13.33 -16.48
N GLY A 158 1.63 -13.07 -16.44
CA GLY A 158 0.78 -13.31 -17.59
C GLY A 158 1.31 -12.40 -18.67
N ASP A 159 1.29 -12.88 -19.91
CA ASP A 159 1.62 -12.13 -21.12
C ASP A 159 1.38 -10.65 -20.87
N GLU A 160 2.45 -9.87 -20.70
CA GLU A 160 2.42 -8.55 -20.05
C GLU A 160 1.30 -7.75 -20.69
N GLY A 161 0.14 -7.69 -20.03
CA GLY A 161 -1.01 -6.99 -20.57
C GLY A 161 -0.54 -5.61 -20.95
N THR A 162 -0.89 -5.14 -22.14
CA THR A 162 -0.32 -3.90 -22.70
C THR A 162 -0.79 -2.69 -21.87
N ALA A 163 -0.11 -2.41 -20.75
CA ALA A 163 -0.36 -1.21 -19.99
C ALA A 163 0.06 -0.02 -20.85
N THR A 164 -0.86 0.92 -20.99
CA THR A 164 -0.67 2.12 -21.81
C THR A 164 -0.36 3.29 -20.88
N GLU A 165 0.69 4.05 -21.21
CA GLU A 165 0.96 5.33 -20.55
C GLU A 165 -0.03 6.35 -21.10
N THR A 166 -0.92 6.85 -20.25
CA THR A 166 -1.99 7.79 -20.65
C THR A 166 -1.64 9.24 -20.37
N ALA A 167 -0.72 9.49 -19.44
CA ALA A 167 -0.20 10.83 -19.17
C ALA A 167 1.22 10.80 -18.61
N ARG A 168 1.96 11.88 -18.87
CA ARG A 168 3.25 12.19 -18.28
C ARG A 168 3.30 13.66 -17.89
N ILE A 169 3.58 13.93 -16.63
CA ILE A 169 3.56 15.28 -16.03
C ILE A 169 4.92 15.56 -15.40
N THR A 170 5.40 16.78 -15.56
CA THR A 170 6.56 17.30 -14.82
C THR A 170 6.18 18.67 -14.26
N LEU A 171 6.38 18.86 -12.97
CA LEU A 171 6.13 20.12 -12.28
C LEU A 171 7.42 20.60 -11.60
N GLU A 172 7.74 21.88 -11.80
CA GLU A 172 8.70 22.63 -10.98
C GLU A 172 7.92 23.80 -10.37
N LEU A 173 7.81 23.82 -9.03
CA LEU A 173 6.95 24.74 -8.29
C LEU A 173 7.75 25.43 -7.21
N ASP A 174 7.52 26.73 -7.00
CA ASP A 174 7.92 27.37 -5.75
C ASP A 174 6.98 27.00 -4.60
N SER A 175 7.37 27.31 -3.36
CA SER A 175 6.58 26.97 -2.16
C SER A 175 5.17 27.58 -2.15
N ALA A 176 5.00 28.79 -2.71
CA ALA A 176 3.71 29.47 -2.73
C ALA A 176 2.78 28.84 -3.77
N GLU A 177 3.30 28.53 -4.96
CA GLU A 177 2.58 27.83 -6.02
C GLU A 177 2.18 26.41 -5.56
N LEU A 178 3.11 25.68 -4.94
CA LEU A 178 2.85 24.34 -4.41
C LEU A 178 1.70 24.37 -3.39
N THR A 179 1.78 25.25 -2.40
CA THR A 179 0.75 25.39 -1.36
C THR A 179 -0.60 25.73 -1.98
N HIS A 180 -0.61 26.64 -2.96
CA HIS A 180 -1.82 27.04 -3.66
C HIS A 180 -2.45 25.87 -4.42
N ARG A 181 -1.66 25.15 -5.24
CA ARG A 181 -2.13 24.00 -6.02
C ARG A 181 -2.65 22.88 -5.13
N ALA A 182 -1.90 22.50 -4.10
CA ALA A 182 -2.32 21.43 -3.18
C ALA A 182 -3.63 21.77 -2.46
N ARG A 183 -3.82 23.03 -2.05
CA ARG A 183 -5.08 23.51 -1.47
C ARG A 183 -6.23 23.47 -2.48
N THR A 184 -5.99 23.86 -3.72
CA THR A 184 -7.00 23.84 -4.79
C THR A 184 -7.43 22.40 -5.10
N ALA A 185 -6.47 21.49 -5.28
CA ALA A 185 -6.71 20.07 -5.53
C ALA A 185 -7.51 19.40 -4.40
N LEU A 186 -7.19 19.72 -3.13
CA LEU A 186 -7.92 19.18 -1.98
C LEU A 186 -9.28 19.86 -1.76
N GLY A 187 -9.50 21.06 -2.30
CA GLY A 187 -10.66 21.90 -2.00
C GLY A 187 -10.66 22.48 -0.57
N ALA A 188 -9.57 22.31 0.18
CA ALA A 188 -9.43 22.73 1.58
C ALA A 188 -7.95 22.95 1.95
N PRO A 189 -7.64 23.67 3.04
CA PRO A 189 -6.26 23.78 3.53
C PRO A 189 -5.66 22.40 3.85
N VAL A 190 -4.45 22.13 3.33
CA VAL A 190 -3.71 20.92 3.66
C VAL A 190 -3.17 21.05 5.08
N ARG A 191 -3.85 20.43 6.05
CA ARG A 191 -3.46 20.51 7.47
C ARG A 191 -2.60 19.31 7.84
N ARG A 192 -1.56 19.57 8.64
CA ARG A 192 -0.70 18.55 9.27
C ARG A 192 0.00 17.62 8.26
N ALA A 193 0.04 18.01 6.98
CA ALA A 193 0.80 17.31 5.95
C ALA A 193 2.02 18.16 5.58
N GLY A 194 3.15 17.50 5.29
CA GLY A 194 4.36 18.19 4.87
C GLY A 194 4.40 18.44 3.36
N THR A 195 5.44 19.14 2.91
CA THR A 195 5.73 19.45 1.49
C THR A 195 5.67 18.22 0.59
N LEU A 196 6.07 17.05 1.07
CA LEU A 196 5.98 15.79 0.31
C LEU A 196 4.52 15.45 -0.05
N ALA A 197 3.59 15.60 0.88
CA ALA A 197 2.18 15.32 0.66
C ALA A 197 1.53 16.35 -0.26
N GLU A 198 1.86 17.64 -0.10
CA GLU A 198 1.42 18.71 -1.01
C GLU A 198 1.89 18.44 -2.44
N LEU A 199 3.14 18.01 -2.61
CA LEU A 199 3.71 17.75 -3.94
C LEU A 199 3.13 16.48 -4.57
N CYS A 200 2.74 15.49 -3.75
CA CYS A 200 1.95 14.36 -4.23
C CYS A 200 0.55 14.79 -4.70
N LEU A 201 -0.13 15.64 -3.92
CA LEU A 201 -1.45 16.16 -4.30
C LEU A 201 -1.38 16.93 -5.62
N ALA A 202 -0.47 17.88 -5.74
CA ALA A 202 -0.32 18.69 -6.95
C ALA A 202 0.02 17.83 -8.19
N GLY A 203 0.86 16.82 -8.03
CA GLY A 203 1.23 15.92 -9.12
C GLY A 203 0.11 14.98 -9.56
N VAL A 204 -0.61 14.39 -8.60
CA VAL A 204 -1.77 13.53 -8.88
C VAL A 204 -2.90 14.33 -9.52
N ASP A 205 -3.21 15.50 -8.98
CA ASP A 205 -4.22 16.42 -9.54
C ASP A 205 -3.92 16.74 -11.01
N ALA A 206 -2.68 17.10 -11.33
CA ALA A 206 -2.26 17.35 -12.71
C ALA A 206 -2.36 16.10 -13.62
N CYS A 207 -2.15 14.90 -13.09
CA CYS A 207 -2.41 13.65 -13.83
C CYS A 207 -3.91 13.43 -14.08
N LEU A 208 -4.77 13.72 -13.11
CA LEU A 208 -6.22 13.57 -13.24
C LEU A 208 -6.79 14.57 -14.24
N ASP A 209 -6.29 15.80 -14.26
CA ASP A 209 -6.64 16.81 -15.26
C ASP A 209 -6.22 16.40 -16.66
N ALA A 210 -4.99 15.90 -16.82
CA ALA A 210 -4.48 15.45 -18.11
C ALA A 210 -5.22 14.21 -18.65
N THR A 211 -5.84 13.43 -17.77
CA THR A 211 -6.62 12.22 -18.11
C THR A 211 -8.13 12.45 -17.92
N ALA A 212 -8.59 13.71 -17.89
CA ALA A 212 -9.98 14.05 -17.58
C ALA A 212 -11.00 13.40 -18.52
N THR A 213 -10.64 13.25 -19.80
CA THR A 213 -11.48 12.54 -20.80
C THR A 213 -11.59 11.03 -20.55
N GLU A 214 -10.72 10.46 -19.73
CA GLU A 214 -10.70 9.04 -19.34
C GLU A 214 -11.31 8.78 -17.94
N GLN A 215 -11.71 9.84 -17.20
CA GLN A 215 -12.18 9.75 -15.80
C GLN A 215 -13.39 8.83 -15.57
N GLY A 216 -14.08 8.39 -16.63
CA GLY A 216 -15.20 7.45 -16.53
C GLY A 216 -14.81 5.96 -16.50
N LEU A 217 -13.53 5.60 -16.60
CA LEU A 217 -13.11 4.21 -16.83
C LEU A 217 -12.48 3.50 -15.62
N ALA A 218 -11.78 4.20 -14.73
CA ALA A 218 -11.06 3.57 -13.63
C ALA A 218 -11.97 3.38 -12.41
N ARG A 219 -12.21 2.13 -12.02
CA ARG A 219 -12.96 1.76 -10.81
C ARG A 219 -12.04 1.54 -9.61
N SER A 220 -10.76 1.33 -9.87
CA SER A 220 -9.72 1.16 -8.85
C SER A 220 -8.42 1.82 -9.31
N THR A 221 -7.90 2.74 -8.50
CA THR A 221 -6.61 3.41 -8.73
C THR A 221 -5.62 3.07 -7.61
N ALA A 222 -4.35 2.88 -7.98
CA ALA A 222 -3.24 2.82 -7.03
C ALA A 222 -2.22 3.93 -7.29
N VAL A 223 -1.50 4.33 -6.24
CA VAL A 223 -0.43 5.34 -6.30
C VAL A 223 0.88 4.72 -5.81
N LEU A 224 1.89 4.69 -6.66
CA LEU A 224 3.27 4.37 -6.27
C LEU A 224 4.08 5.65 -6.38
N PHE A 225 4.79 6.03 -5.32
CA PHE A 225 5.65 7.19 -5.38
C PHE A 225 6.95 6.96 -4.64
N ALA A 226 8.01 7.61 -5.11
CA ALA A 226 9.34 7.52 -4.57
C ALA A 226 9.95 8.90 -4.38
N SER A 227 10.92 8.98 -3.48
CA SER A 227 11.64 10.21 -3.18
C SER A 227 13.04 9.90 -2.66
N ARG A 228 14.02 10.71 -3.07
CA ARG A 228 15.38 10.68 -2.53
C ARG A 228 15.45 11.42 -1.19
N SER A 229 14.68 12.50 -1.07
CA SER A 229 14.63 13.27 0.17
C SER A 229 13.57 12.78 1.13
N GLY A 230 12.45 12.27 0.61
CA GLY A 230 11.29 11.87 1.38
C GLY A 230 10.82 13.02 2.29
N PRO A 231 10.35 12.72 3.50
CA PRO A 231 9.91 13.74 4.45
C PRO A 231 11.08 14.33 5.26
N ARG A 232 12.32 14.31 4.74
CA ARG A 232 13.53 14.76 5.47
C ARG A 232 13.41 16.19 5.98
N ALA A 233 12.82 17.10 5.22
CA ALA A 233 12.60 18.47 5.68
C ALA A 233 11.68 18.53 6.92
N ALA A 234 10.61 17.72 6.95
CA ALA A 234 9.75 17.63 8.12
C ALA A 234 10.49 17.02 9.32
N PHE A 235 11.31 16.00 9.09
CA PHE A 235 12.17 15.43 10.14
C PHE A 235 13.14 16.46 10.71
N HIS A 236 13.85 17.22 9.87
CA HIS A 236 14.77 18.25 10.35
C HIS A 236 14.07 19.30 11.19
N ARG A 237 12.90 19.80 10.77
CA ARG A 237 12.12 20.76 11.58
C ARG A 237 11.81 20.22 12.97
N VAL A 238 11.28 18.99 13.05
CA VAL A 238 10.98 18.36 14.34
C VAL A 238 12.24 18.22 15.21
N LEU A 239 13.39 17.87 14.61
CA LEU A 239 14.66 17.78 15.34
C LEU A 239 15.20 19.14 15.76
N GLU A 240 15.07 20.18 14.94
CA GLU A 240 15.50 21.54 15.28
C GLU A 240 14.70 22.09 16.45
N ASP A 241 13.37 21.93 16.43
CA ASP A 241 12.48 22.40 17.50
C ASP A 241 12.81 21.68 18.83
N LEU A 242 12.90 20.34 18.79
CA LEU A 242 13.22 19.50 19.95
C LEU A 242 14.63 19.74 20.49
N CYS A 243 15.65 19.64 19.62
CA CYS A 243 17.04 19.49 20.05
C CYS A 243 17.81 20.81 20.07
N LEU A 244 17.44 21.79 19.25
CA LEU A 244 18.16 23.06 19.14
C LEU A 244 17.44 24.22 19.81
N ARG A 245 16.10 24.24 19.76
CA ARG A 245 15.28 25.31 20.35
C ARG A 245 14.74 24.99 21.73
N ASN A 246 14.80 23.71 22.14
CA ASN A 246 14.21 23.22 23.39
C ASN A 246 12.72 23.57 23.48
N GLU A 247 12.05 23.51 22.33
CA GLU A 247 10.61 23.69 22.18
C GLU A 247 9.97 22.30 22.07
N ASP A 248 8.80 22.14 22.70
CA ASP A 248 8.00 20.94 22.47
C ASP A 248 7.45 21.00 21.03
N PRO A 249 7.65 19.97 20.21
CA PRO A 249 7.07 19.92 18.87
C PRO A 249 5.55 19.98 19.00
N MET A 250 4.89 20.62 18.03
CA MET A 250 3.45 20.70 18.07
C MET A 250 2.86 19.28 18.05
N PRO A 251 1.72 19.06 18.73
CA PRO A 251 1.04 17.78 18.67
C PRO A 251 0.86 17.37 17.20
N PHE A 252 1.31 16.16 16.87
CA PHE A 252 1.21 15.55 15.55
C PHE A 252 2.23 16.00 14.49
N ASP A 253 3.25 16.79 14.81
CA ASP A 253 4.30 17.13 13.82
C ASP A 253 5.05 15.90 13.29
N PHE A 254 5.16 14.86 14.11
CA PHE A 254 5.68 13.57 13.68
C PHE A 254 4.86 12.91 12.55
N LEU A 255 3.58 13.28 12.36
CA LEU A 255 2.79 12.76 11.24
C LEU A 255 3.32 13.28 9.91
N ALA A 256 3.76 14.54 9.87
CA ALA A 256 4.36 15.12 8.67
C ALA A 256 5.68 14.43 8.29
N THR A 257 6.29 13.67 9.21
CA THR A 257 7.47 12.84 8.94
C THR A 257 7.13 11.48 8.35
N GLN A 258 5.84 11.11 8.27
CA GLN A 258 5.37 9.88 7.65
C GLN A 258 5.07 10.11 6.17
N ALA A 259 5.86 9.52 5.27
CA ALA A 259 5.66 9.71 3.83
C ALA A 259 4.26 9.28 3.36
N MET A 260 3.74 8.20 3.94
CA MET A 260 2.41 7.68 3.64
C MET A 260 1.25 8.58 4.06
N LEU A 261 1.49 9.66 4.82
CA LEU A 261 0.46 10.63 5.14
C LEU A 261 -0.14 11.28 3.89
N ALA A 262 0.61 11.32 2.77
CA ALA A 262 0.11 11.76 1.47
C ALA A 262 -1.14 10.99 0.99
N ALA A 263 -1.32 9.73 1.43
CA ALA A 263 -2.44 8.91 1.00
C ALA A 263 -3.81 9.44 1.47
N LEU A 264 -3.88 10.13 2.60
CA LEU A 264 -5.15 10.64 3.14
C LEU A 264 -5.79 11.75 2.30
N PRO A 265 -5.10 12.87 2.02
CA PRO A 265 -5.69 13.90 1.17
C PRO A 265 -5.88 13.38 -0.25
N LEU A 266 -5.02 12.45 -0.73
CA LEU A 266 -5.24 11.79 -2.01
C LEU A 266 -6.53 10.97 -2.02
N LYS A 267 -6.83 10.22 -0.94
CA LYS A 267 -8.09 9.46 -0.81
C LYS A 267 -9.32 10.39 -0.82
N HIS A 268 -9.17 11.64 -0.39
CA HIS A 268 -10.24 12.64 -0.43
C HIS A 268 -10.53 13.12 -1.85
N CYS A 269 -9.50 13.45 -2.64
CA CYS A 269 -9.69 13.89 -4.02
C CYS A 269 -9.87 12.74 -5.01
N LEU A 270 -9.47 11.52 -4.64
CA LEU A 270 -9.52 10.30 -5.45
C LEU A 270 -10.25 9.18 -4.68
N PRO A 271 -11.59 9.17 -4.65
CA PRO A 271 -12.37 8.21 -3.87
C PRO A 271 -12.09 6.74 -4.23
N GLU A 272 -11.74 6.46 -5.48
CA GLU A 272 -11.38 5.13 -5.99
C GLU A 272 -9.93 4.71 -5.68
N LEU A 273 -9.17 5.54 -4.95
CA LEU A 273 -7.82 5.19 -4.51
C LEU A 273 -7.86 4.02 -3.53
N GLU A 274 -7.42 2.85 -3.95
CA GLU A 274 -7.44 1.64 -3.11
C GLU A 274 -6.12 1.39 -2.40
N ALA A 275 -4.99 1.77 -3.03
CA ALA A 275 -3.66 1.53 -2.48
C ALA A 275 -2.71 2.70 -2.77
N ALA A 276 -1.85 3.00 -1.80
CA ALA A 276 -0.68 3.84 -2.02
C ALA A 276 0.55 3.18 -1.41
N CYS A 277 1.70 3.39 -2.04
CA CYS A 277 2.97 2.89 -1.55
C CYS A 277 4.07 3.92 -1.78
N TYR A 278 4.76 4.26 -0.69
CA TYR A 278 6.00 5.02 -0.73
C TYR A 278 7.19 4.07 -0.84
N LEU A 279 8.02 4.28 -1.85
CA LEU A 279 9.22 3.51 -2.13
C LEU A 279 10.44 4.41 -1.95
N PRO A 280 11.18 4.32 -0.82
CA PRO A 280 12.37 5.13 -0.61
C PRO A 280 13.39 4.92 -1.73
N LEU A 281 13.92 6.01 -2.30
CA LEU A 281 14.94 5.93 -3.33
C LEU A 281 16.34 6.16 -2.73
N THR A 282 17.15 5.11 -2.76
CA THR A 282 18.59 5.19 -2.49
C THR A 282 19.36 4.77 -3.74
N GLY A 283 19.56 5.69 -4.69
CA GLY A 283 20.39 5.42 -5.86
C GLY A 283 19.78 5.90 -7.17
N ASP A 284 19.85 5.03 -8.18
CA ASP A 284 19.56 5.31 -9.57
C ASP A 284 18.05 5.50 -9.85
N THR A 285 17.70 6.68 -10.35
CA THR A 285 16.33 7.07 -10.66
C THR A 285 15.74 6.26 -11.83
N GLU A 286 16.54 5.90 -12.84
CA GLU A 286 16.06 5.11 -13.98
C GLU A 286 15.70 3.68 -13.54
N LEU A 287 16.55 3.07 -12.69
CA LEU A 287 16.24 1.77 -12.10
C LEU A 287 14.99 1.83 -11.22
N GLN A 288 14.77 2.93 -10.50
CA GLN A 288 13.58 3.11 -9.68
C GLN A 288 12.31 3.21 -10.54
N TRP A 289 12.35 4.00 -11.62
CA TRP A 289 11.27 4.03 -12.60
C TRP A 289 10.97 2.65 -13.17
N LEU A 290 12.01 1.90 -13.59
CA LEU A 290 11.84 0.55 -14.11
C LEU A 290 11.14 -0.37 -13.10
N ARG A 291 11.56 -0.36 -11.83
CA ARG A 291 10.94 -1.16 -10.76
C ARG A 291 9.49 -0.78 -10.53
N MET A 292 9.20 0.52 -10.43
CA MET A 292 7.84 1.03 -10.22
C MET A 292 6.92 0.70 -11.40
N THR A 293 7.40 0.87 -12.63
CA THR A 293 6.67 0.50 -13.84
C THR A 293 6.43 -1.00 -13.92
N THR A 294 7.42 -1.83 -13.57
CA THR A 294 7.26 -3.30 -13.54
C THR A 294 6.19 -3.72 -12.55
N LEU A 295 6.20 -3.16 -11.33
CA LEU A 295 5.19 -3.43 -10.31
C LEU A 295 3.80 -2.97 -10.75
N ALA A 296 3.69 -1.76 -11.31
CA ALA A 296 2.43 -1.24 -11.83
C ALA A 296 1.86 -2.12 -12.94
N ARG A 297 2.68 -2.55 -13.90
CA ARG A 297 2.27 -3.47 -14.97
C ARG A 297 1.76 -4.80 -14.42
N ALA A 298 2.41 -5.35 -13.40
CA ALA A 298 1.94 -6.58 -12.75
C ALA A 298 0.57 -6.38 -12.06
N TRP A 299 0.34 -5.23 -11.42
CA TRP A 299 -0.96 -4.91 -10.81
C TRP A 299 -2.07 -4.68 -11.84
N LEU A 300 -1.78 -4.01 -12.96
CA LEU A 300 -2.73 -3.84 -14.05
C LEU A 300 -3.06 -5.18 -14.73
N ALA A 301 -2.04 -5.99 -15.06
CA ALA A 301 -2.21 -7.26 -15.76
C ALA A 301 -2.97 -8.33 -14.93
N SER A 302 -2.86 -8.27 -13.60
CA SER A 302 -3.64 -9.12 -12.69
C SER A 302 -5.08 -8.65 -12.50
N GLY A 303 -5.47 -7.50 -13.07
CA GLY A 303 -6.78 -6.89 -12.84
C GLY A 303 -6.97 -6.38 -11.41
N ARG A 304 -5.86 -6.16 -10.69
CA ARG A 304 -5.89 -5.67 -9.30
C ARG A 304 -6.28 -4.20 -9.23
N HIS A 305 -5.84 -3.41 -10.21
CA HIS A 305 -6.17 -2.00 -10.37
C HIS A 305 -6.41 -1.72 -11.85
N ASP A 306 -7.25 -0.73 -12.15
CA ASP A 306 -7.48 -0.27 -13.53
C ASP A 306 -6.46 0.80 -13.94
N ARG A 307 -5.97 1.54 -12.94
CA ARG A 307 -5.00 2.63 -13.11
C ARG A 307 -3.94 2.58 -12.03
N VAL A 308 -2.70 2.88 -12.40
CA VAL A 308 -1.60 3.11 -11.45
C VAL A 308 -0.89 4.42 -11.79
N LEU A 309 -0.86 5.33 -10.82
CA LEU A 309 -0.10 6.57 -10.89
C LEU A 309 1.29 6.35 -10.29
N LEU A 310 2.33 6.70 -11.04
CA LEU A 310 3.73 6.55 -10.66
C LEU A 310 4.37 7.92 -10.48
N GLY A 311 4.92 8.22 -9.31
CA GLY A 311 5.51 9.53 -9.00
C GLY A 311 6.97 9.48 -8.53
N MET A 312 7.82 10.34 -9.07
CA MET A 312 9.07 10.76 -8.44
C MET A 312 8.84 12.14 -7.82
N VAL A 313 8.95 12.24 -6.50
CA VAL A 313 8.51 13.41 -5.73
C VAL A 313 9.69 13.94 -4.92
N GLU A 314 10.21 15.11 -5.27
CA GLU A 314 11.42 15.67 -4.65
C GLU A 314 11.13 17.05 -4.03
N PRO A 315 10.77 17.08 -2.74
CA PRO A 315 10.75 18.32 -1.97
C PRO A 315 12.15 18.93 -1.89
N GLY A 316 12.34 20.13 -2.46
CA GLY A 316 13.47 21.00 -2.17
C GLY A 316 13.16 22.06 -1.10
N GLN A 317 14.04 23.05 -0.97
CA GLN A 317 13.90 24.15 0.01
C GLN A 317 12.92 25.22 -0.48
N ASP A 318 13.21 25.83 -1.63
CA ASP A 318 12.36 26.89 -2.24
C ASP A 318 11.76 26.47 -3.59
N LYS A 319 12.30 25.40 -4.17
CA LYS A 319 11.85 24.81 -5.42
C LYS A 319 11.57 23.34 -5.20
N HIS A 320 10.42 22.88 -5.66
CA HIS A 320 9.95 21.53 -5.52
C HIS A 320 9.74 20.93 -6.90
N HIS A 321 10.14 19.67 -7.07
CA HIS A 321 10.09 19.01 -8.36
C HIS A 321 9.35 17.69 -8.24
N CYS A 322 8.42 17.42 -9.15
CA CYS A 322 7.88 16.07 -9.29
C CYS A 322 7.65 15.70 -10.74
N GLU A 323 7.80 14.40 -11.01
CA GLU A 323 7.47 13.77 -12.27
C GLU A 323 6.44 12.68 -12.01
N TRP A 324 5.39 12.63 -12.82
CA TRP A 324 4.33 11.65 -12.70
C TRP A 324 4.01 10.98 -14.03
N ARG A 325 3.64 9.70 -13.97
CA ARG A 325 3.15 8.91 -15.10
C ARG A 325 1.85 8.23 -14.71
N SER A 326 0.86 8.27 -15.59
CA SER A 326 -0.37 7.49 -15.44
C SER A 326 -0.31 6.27 -16.34
N LEU A 327 -0.49 5.08 -15.77
CA LEU A 327 -0.62 3.83 -16.51
C LEU A 327 -2.03 3.28 -16.33
N SER A 328 -2.67 2.90 -17.42
CA SER A 328 -4.00 2.28 -17.41
C SER A 328 -3.93 0.88 -18.02
N ALA A 329 -4.78 -0.04 -17.55
CA ALA A 329 -5.01 -1.32 -18.21
C ALA A 329 -5.52 -1.07 -19.63
N ALA A 330 -5.08 -1.87 -20.61
CA ALA A 330 -5.64 -1.77 -21.96
C ALA A 330 -7.14 -2.04 -21.91
N ALA A 331 -7.91 -1.26 -22.68
CA ALA A 331 -9.30 -1.60 -22.95
C ALA A 331 -9.34 -3.04 -23.48
N PRO A 332 -10.27 -3.90 -23.02
CA PRO A 332 -10.38 -5.24 -23.55
C PRO A 332 -10.57 -5.12 -25.06
N SER A 333 -9.65 -5.69 -25.84
CA SER A 333 -9.85 -5.75 -27.29
C SER A 333 -11.19 -6.44 -27.53
N GLU A 334 -12.03 -5.86 -28.38
CA GLU A 334 -13.15 -6.59 -28.94
C GLU A 334 -12.56 -7.84 -29.59
N ARG A 335 -12.64 -8.98 -28.92
CA ARG A 335 -12.33 -10.25 -29.56
C ARG A 335 -13.27 -10.32 -30.76
N PRO A 336 -12.78 -10.49 -31.99
CA PRO A 336 -13.68 -10.80 -33.09
C PRO A 336 -14.50 -12.03 -32.67
N PRO A 337 -15.83 -12.03 -32.91
CA PRO A 337 -16.68 -13.13 -32.50
C PRO A 337 -16.03 -14.41 -33.01
N SER A 338 -15.73 -15.33 -32.09
CA SER A 338 -15.11 -16.60 -32.41
C SER A 338 -15.88 -17.22 -33.57
N GLU A 339 -15.21 -17.41 -34.71
CA GLU A 339 -15.78 -18.22 -35.79
C GLU A 339 -16.26 -19.51 -35.15
N SER A 340 -17.57 -19.75 -35.27
CA SER A 340 -18.23 -20.92 -34.75
C SER A 340 -17.41 -22.13 -35.17
N ARG A 341 -16.87 -22.89 -34.20
CA ARG A 341 -16.29 -24.20 -34.46
C ARG A 341 -17.31 -24.99 -35.27
N SER A 342 -17.03 -25.16 -36.55
CA SER A 342 -17.82 -25.97 -37.45
C SER A 342 -17.84 -27.38 -36.86
N GLN A 343 -19.04 -27.89 -36.60
CA GLN A 343 -19.23 -29.26 -36.17
C GLN A 343 -18.56 -30.20 -37.18
N PRO A 344 -17.83 -31.24 -36.73
CA PRO A 344 -17.25 -32.21 -37.65
C PRO A 344 -18.38 -32.94 -38.39
N ARG A 345 -18.34 -32.86 -39.73
CA ARG A 345 -19.24 -33.65 -40.59
C ARG A 345 -19.00 -35.14 -40.35
N PRO A 346 -20.05 -35.97 -40.27
CA PRO A 346 -19.89 -37.41 -40.13
C PRO A 346 -19.23 -37.98 -41.41
N TRP A 347 -18.17 -38.77 -41.20
CA TRP A 347 -17.47 -39.49 -42.26
C TRP A 347 -18.44 -40.43 -42.98
N ARG A 348 -18.55 -40.30 -44.30
CA ARG A 348 -19.15 -41.31 -45.18
C ARG A 348 -18.04 -42.13 -45.82
N ARG A 349 -17.83 -43.35 -45.32
CA ARG A 349 -17.83 -44.63 -46.06
C ARG A 349 -17.55 -45.75 -45.06
#